data_AF-A0A0G1ZMC6-F1
#
_entry.id   AF-A0A0G1ZMC6-F1
#
_cell.length_a   1.000
_cell.length_b   1.000
_cell.length_c   1.000
_cell.angle_alpha   90.00
_cell.angle_beta   90.00
_cell.angle_gamma   90.00
#
_symmetry.space_group_name_H-M   'P 1'
#
loop_
_entity.id
_entity.type
_entity.pdbx_description
1 polymer ?
#
loop_
_entity_poly.entity_id
_entity_poly.type
_entity_poly.pdbx_seq_one_letter_code
_entity_poly.pdbx_strand_id
1 'polypeptide(L)'
;MRHIERTKVLFHIISAEASDPAEDYAVVRKELGAYNKALLLKKEYIFLGKSDTVSTAELKKKIRALQKLKSPVKAFSIHDYASIEAIKKILNTLAKEKYKA
;
A
#
# COMPACT_ATOMS: atom_id res chain seq x y z
N MET A 1 -2.22 -7.48 -17.33
CA MET A 1 -1.23 -7.05 -16.30
C MET A 1 0.12 -6.53 -16.86
N ARG A 2 0.39 -6.56 -18.18
CA ARG A 2 1.66 -6.07 -18.79
C ARG A 2 2.08 -4.62 -18.47
N HIS A 3 1.15 -3.76 -18.03
CA HIS A 3 1.48 -2.37 -17.68
C HIS A 3 2.11 -2.21 -16.28
N ILE A 4 1.80 -3.11 -15.34
CA ILE A 4 2.39 -3.12 -13.98
C ILE A 4 3.88 -3.49 -14.01
N GLU A 5 4.33 -4.20 -15.06
CA GLU A 5 5.74 -4.52 -15.25
C GLU A 5 6.57 -3.29 -15.60
N ARG A 6 5.96 -2.24 -16.16
CA ARG A 6 6.63 -0.97 -16.51
C ARG A 6 6.65 0.05 -15.36
N THR A 7 5.95 -0.21 -14.25
CA THR A 7 5.95 0.69 -13.09
C THR A 7 7.18 0.42 -12.21
N LYS A 8 7.79 1.48 -11.68
CA LYS A 8 8.92 1.36 -10.74
C LYS A 8 8.47 1.06 -9.30
N VAL A 9 7.22 1.43 -8.98
CA VAL A 9 6.65 1.35 -7.64
C VAL A 9 5.26 0.71 -7.70
N LEU A 10 4.94 -0.13 -6.73
CA LEU A 10 3.62 -0.73 -6.54
C LEU A 10 2.89 -0.10 -5.35
N PHE A 11 1.60 0.17 -5.53
CA PHE A 11 0.74 0.70 -4.48
C PHE A 11 -0.28 -0.38 -4.14
N HIS A 12 -0.14 -0.98 -2.97
CA HIS A 12 -1.07 -1.98 -2.45
C HIS A 12 -2.09 -1.30 -1.56
N ILE A 13 -3.35 -1.26 -1.98
CA ILE A 13 -4.43 -0.67 -1.21
C ILE A 13 -5.25 -1.81 -0.60
N ILE A 14 -5.34 -1.83 0.72
CA ILE A 14 -6.05 -2.86 1.50
C ILE A 14 -7.12 -2.17 2.33
N SER A 15 -8.32 -2.73 2.42
CA SER A 15 -9.38 -2.16 3.24
C SER A 15 -9.06 -2.35 4.72
N ALA A 16 -9.20 -1.30 5.53
CA ALA A 16 -9.09 -1.42 6.98
C ALA A 16 -10.25 -2.21 7.59
N GLU A 17 -11.37 -2.41 6.87
CA GLU A 17 -12.48 -3.30 7.28
C GLU A 17 -12.11 -4.77 7.18
N ALA A 18 -11.08 -5.13 6.39
CA ALA A 18 -10.68 -6.52 6.22
C ALA A 18 -10.31 -7.13 7.58
N SER A 19 -10.77 -8.36 7.83
CA SER A 19 -10.54 -9.05 9.11
C SER A 19 -9.03 -9.21 9.37
N ASP A 20 -8.29 -9.66 8.35
CA ASP A 20 -6.83 -9.75 8.41
C ASP A 20 -6.17 -9.12 7.16
N PRO A 21 -5.77 -7.83 7.22
CA PRO A 21 -5.16 -7.16 6.08
C PRO A 21 -3.77 -7.73 5.74
N ALA A 22 -3.10 -8.43 6.65
CA ALA A 22 -1.81 -9.05 6.38
C ALA A 22 -1.97 -10.33 5.55
N GLU A 23 -3.05 -11.08 5.78
CA GLU A 23 -3.42 -12.21 4.94
C GLU A 23 -3.82 -11.78 3.53
N ASP A 24 -4.72 -10.78 3.40
CA ASP A 24 -5.09 -10.17 2.12
C ASP A 24 -3.85 -9.74 1.33
N TYR A 25 -2.92 -9.06 2.01
CA TYR A 25 -1.64 -8.68 1.42
C TYR A 25 -0.84 -9.89 0.92
N ALA A 26 -0.73 -10.96 1.73
CA ALA A 26 0.03 -12.14 1.39
C ALA A 26 -0.56 -12.88 0.19
N VAL A 27 -1.90 -12.94 0.09
CA VAL A 27 -2.60 -13.52 -1.06
C VAL A 27 -2.27 -12.75 -2.33
N VAL A 28 -2.45 -11.43 -2.34
CA VAL A 28 -2.14 -10.59 -3.51
C VAL A 28 -0.66 -10.69 -3.88
N ARG A 29 0.23 -10.75 -2.89
CA ARG A 29 1.68 -10.94 -3.11
C ARG A 29 1.97 -12.28 -3.78
N LYS A 30 1.31 -13.35 -3.34
CA LYS A 30 1.46 -14.69 -3.92
C LYS A 30 1.00 -14.72 -5.37
N GLU A 31 -0.12 -14.07 -5.70
CA GLU A 31 -0.62 -13.95 -7.07
C GLU A 31 0.34 -13.14 -7.96
N LEU A 32 0.84 -12.00 -7.47
CA LEU A 32 1.85 -11.20 -8.17
C LEU A 32 3.13 -11.99 -8.43
N GLY A 33 3.57 -12.78 -7.44
CA GLY A 33 4.74 -13.64 -7.56
C GLY A 33 4.54 -14.80 -8.55
N ALA A 34 3.34 -15.37 -8.59
CA ALA A 34 2.96 -16.39 -9.56
C ALA A 34 2.93 -15.83 -10.99
N TYR A 35 2.50 -14.57 -11.15
CA TYR A 35 2.52 -13.89 -12.44
C TYR A 35 3.95 -13.52 -12.87
N ASN A 36 4.69 -12.79 -12.02
CA ASN A 36 6.08 -12.43 -12.29
C ASN A 36 6.85 -12.13 -10.99
N LYS A 37 7.83 -12.99 -10.65
CA LYS A 37 8.70 -12.83 -9.47
C LYS A 37 9.47 -11.50 -9.44
N ALA A 38 9.76 -10.89 -10.59
CA ALA A 38 10.41 -9.58 -10.64
C ALA A 38 9.54 -8.46 -10.04
N LEU A 39 8.22 -8.62 -10.00
CA LEU A 39 7.31 -7.69 -9.31
C LEU A 39 7.50 -7.71 -7.79
N LEU A 40 7.92 -8.85 -7.24
CA LEU A 40 8.20 -8.98 -5.80
C LEU A 40 9.44 -8.21 -5.38
N LEU A 41 10.37 -7.92 -6.29
CA LEU A 41 11.58 -7.15 -6.00
C LEU A 41 11.35 -5.63 -6.09
N LYS A 42 10.20 -5.20 -6.59
CA LYS A 42 9.90 -3.78 -6.75
C LYS A 42 9.57 -3.15 -5.40
N LYS A 43 9.91 -1.86 -5.29
CA LYS A 43 9.52 -1.05 -4.14
C LYS A 43 8.00 -0.95 -4.12
N GLU A 44 7.40 -1.24 -2.98
CA GLU A 44 5.96 -1.17 -2.80
C GLU A 44 5.59 -0.30 -1.60
N TYR A 45 4.36 0.18 -1.60
CA TYR A 45 3.76 0.93 -0.50
C TYR A 45 2.42 0.30 -0.16
N ILE A 46 2.21 0.03 1.12
CA ILE A 46 0.98 -0.56 1.63
C ILE A 46 0.13 0.58 2.19
N PHE A 47 -1.10 0.70 1.70
CA PHE A 47 -2.07 1.69 2.11
C PHE A 47 -3.32 1.03 2.65
N LEU A 48 -3.62 1.27 3.92
CA LEU A 48 -4.86 0.89 4.56
C LEU A 48 -5.92 1.94 4.27
N GLY A 49 -6.83 1.66 3.33
CA GLY A 49 -7.98 2.50 3.02
C GLY A 49 -9.11 2.33 4.04
N LYS A 50 -10.10 3.23 4.01
CA LYS A 50 -11.26 3.21 4.93
C LYS A 50 -10.87 3.20 6.42
N SER A 51 -9.83 3.93 6.79
CA SER A 51 -9.40 3.98 8.19
C SER A 51 -10.45 4.54 9.15
N ASP A 52 -11.46 5.22 8.61
CA ASP A 52 -12.62 5.77 9.32
C ASP A 52 -13.64 4.69 9.77
N THR A 53 -13.68 3.54 9.11
CA THR A 53 -14.66 2.49 9.42
C THR A 53 -14.24 1.60 10.59
N VAL A 54 -13.00 1.75 11.07
CA VAL A 54 -12.45 0.95 12.17
C VAL A 54 -11.96 1.83 13.31
N SER A 55 -12.00 1.27 14.52
CA SER A 55 -11.50 1.96 15.70
C SER A 55 -10.00 2.23 15.59
N THR A 56 -9.52 3.34 16.14
CA THR A 56 -8.09 3.69 16.16
C THR A 56 -7.21 2.60 16.80
N ALA A 57 -7.76 1.87 17.79
CA ALA A 57 -7.10 0.73 18.42
C ALA A 57 -6.90 -0.45 17.45
N GLU A 58 -7.94 -0.79 16.67
CA GLU A 58 -7.87 -1.84 15.65
C GLU A 58 -6.96 -1.43 14.50
N LEU A 59 -7.07 -0.18 14.05
CA LEU A 59 -6.21 0.37 13.02
C LEU A 59 -4.73 0.26 13.43
N LYS A 60 -4.38 0.62 14.67
CA LYS A 60 -3.02 0.47 15.19
C LYS A 60 -2.56 -1.00 15.23
N LYS A 61 -3.43 -1.94 15.59
CA LYS A 61 -3.12 -3.38 15.55
C LYS A 61 -2.83 -3.83 14.12
N LYS A 62 -3.68 -3.47 13.17
CA LYS A 62 -3.54 -3.79 11.74
C LYS A 62 -2.28 -3.17 11.14
N ILE A 63 -1.99 -1.90 11.44
CA ILE A 63 -0.76 -1.23 11.03
C ILE A 63 0.45 -1.94 11.63
N ARG A 64 0.44 -2.32 12.91
CA ARG A 64 1.55 -3.07 13.53
C ARG A 64 1.77 -4.43 12.89
N ALA A 65 0.69 -5.14 12.53
CA ALA A 65 0.77 -6.41 11.81
C ALA A 65 1.45 -6.22 10.44
N LEU A 66 1.03 -5.21 9.69
CA LEU A 66 1.61 -4.88 8.39
C LEU A 66 3.00 -4.26 8.47
N GLN A 67 3.35 -3.55 9.55
CA GLN A 67 4.69 -3.00 9.76
C GLN A 67 5.76 -4.08 9.96
N LYS A 68 5.37 -5.31 10.29
CA LYS A 68 6.29 -6.46 10.25
C LYS A 68 6.74 -6.78 8.82
N LEU A 69 6.00 -6.33 7.81
CA LEU A 69 6.41 -6.40 6.42
C LEU A 69 7.45 -5.30 6.17
N LYS A 70 8.48 -5.58 5.36
CA LYS A 70 9.57 -4.63 5.03
C LYS A 70 9.11 -3.44 4.17
N SER A 71 7.82 -3.14 4.13
CA SER A 71 7.21 -2.20 3.21
C SER A 71 6.52 -1.07 3.99
N PRO A 72 6.66 0.19 3.54
CA PRO A 72 6.05 1.33 4.21
C PRO A 72 4.52 1.20 4.24
N VAL A 73 3.94 1.22 5.43
CA VAL A 73 2.49 1.14 5.68
C VAL A 73 1.94 2.51 6.07
N LYS A 74 0.87 2.96 5.42
CA LYS A 74 0.12 4.16 5.79
C LYS A 74 -1.38 3.89 5.78
N ALA A 75 -2.12 4.49 6.71
CA ALA A 75 -3.57 4.49 6.66
C ALA A 75 -4.08 5.78 6.01
N PHE A 76 -5.19 5.69 5.31
CA PHE A 76 -5.89 6.83 4.73
C PHE A 76 -7.40 6.58 4.70
N SER A 77 -8.16 7.66 4.75
CA SER A 77 -9.59 7.66 4.48
C SER A 77 -9.89 8.51 3.25
N ILE A 78 -10.89 8.11 2.47
CA ILE A 78 -11.38 8.89 1.34
C ILE A 78 -12.18 10.10 1.85
N HIS A 79 -12.79 9.99 3.04
CA HIS A 79 -13.49 11.08 3.70
C HIS A 79 -12.54 12.12 4.32
N ASP A 80 -11.25 11.77 4.47
CA ASP A 80 -10.23 12.63 5.06
C ASP A 80 -9.34 13.25 3.96
N TYR A 81 -9.63 14.50 3.62
CA TYR A 81 -8.91 15.22 2.57
C TYR A 81 -7.41 15.40 2.90
N ALA A 82 -7.06 15.52 4.18
CA ALA A 82 -5.66 15.64 4.61
C ALA A 82 -4.85 14.37 4.32
N SER A 83 -5.44 13.20 4.52
CA SER A 83 -4.85 11.90 4.20
C SER A 83 -4.62 11.73 2.70
N ILE A 84 -5.58 12.15 1.88
CA ILE A 84 -5.43 12.16 0.41
C ILE A 84 -4.28 13.08 0.00
N GLU A 85 -4.17 14.27 0.59
CA GLU A 85 -3.09 15.19 0.29
C GLU A 85 -1.71 14.62 0.69
N ALA A 86 -1.63 13.89 1.81
CA ALA A 86 -0.42 13.19 2.21
C ALA A 86 0.00 12.12 1.18
N ILE A 87 -0.95 11.34 0.63
CA ILE A 87 -0.67 10.38 -0.45
C ILE A 87 -0.22 11.11 -1.71
N LYS A 88 -0.89 12.20 -2.09
CA LYS A 88 -0.53 13.02 -3.25
C LYS A 88 0.90 13.56 -3.13
N LYS A 89 1.32 13.99 -1.94
CA LYS A 89 2.71 14.41 -1.68
C LYS A 89 3.71 13.27 -1.89
N ILE A 90 3.42 12.05 -1.40
CA ILE A 90 4.26 10.87 -1.63
C ILE A 90 4.38 10.56 -3.14
N LEU A 91 3.25 10.55 -3.85
CA LEU A 91 3.22 10.33 -5.30
C LEU A 91 4.03 11.39 -6.04
N ASN A 92 3.88 12.67 -5.69
CA ASN A 92 4.64 13.75 -6.32
C ASN A 92 6.15 13.64 -6.05
N THR A 93 6.56 13.23 -4.84
CA THR A 93 7.97 12.98 -4.54
C THR A 93 8.54 11.84 -5.38
N LEU A 94 7.82 10.71 -5.45
CA LEU A 94 8.21 9.56 -6.27
C LEU A 94 8.23 9.89 -7.77
N ALA A 95 7.28 10.71 -8.23
CA ALA A 95 7.26 11.20 -9.60
C ALA A 95 8.47 12.09 -9.89
N LYS A 96 8.80 13.04 -9.00
CA LYS A 96 9.99 13.89 -9.12
C LYS A 96 11.28 13.06 -9.18
N GLU A 97 11.42 12.01 -8.37
CA GLU A 97 12.55 11.08 -8.46
C GLU A 97 12.63 10.35 -9.80
N LYS A 98 11.47 10.06 -10.43
CA LYS A 98 11.41 9.42 -11.74
C LYS A 98 11.83 10.36 -12.90
N TYR A 99 11.55 11.66 -12.80
CA TYR A 99 11.86 12.67 -13.83
C TYR A 99 13.20 13.40 -13.59
N LYS A 100 13.89 13.13 -12.47
CA LYS A 100 15.23 13.65 -12.18
C LYS A 100 16.37 12.78 -12.75
N ALA A 101 16.05 11.72 -13.49
CA ALA A 101 16.99 10.81 -14.13
C ALA A 101 16.92 10.96 -15.65
#